data_AF-A0A6U3NKD6-F1
#
_entry.id   AF-A0A6U3NKD6-F1
#
_cell.length_a   1.000
_cell.length_b   1.000
_cell.length_c   1.000
_cell.angle_alpha   90.00
_cell.angle_beta   90.00
_cell.angle_gamma   90.00
#
_symmetry.space_group_name_H-M   'P 1'
#
loop_
_entity.id
_entity.type
_entity.pdbx_description
1 polymer ?
#
loop_
_entity_poly.entity_id
_entity_poly.type
_entity_poly.pdbx_seq_one_letter_code
_entity_poly.pdbx_strand_id
1 'polypeptide(L)'
;MPKKSKRKGKTVSSTPSFDGLMDSYTDEVGRMFCTEHGRDYCHVCCVDYRMGNRVQEEAAGLRKKDEVEDAARMYATCLRALRGMERMHPRPSEEIFAQNRQWRDEQKALLDKFAEEGHDVAPVIQKAIVREESDELEMNAMTEQMARMNPGQTHFEIGGEESQKIYDEFIRPPKTKSTRGDYFTCAYCGKTSDKKLLMCSRCKTYSYCGKECQKAAWPAHKKNECVKKETEAKKAKLTWEQVEAHGGMPAPGTLEVKAISDESYFVRQVFQCRDRVGICRRIAAYTNSQKIPGLRVGATVQWKKPRFHYFTDGSSGARIEEEDLENIVVK
;
A
#
# COMPACT_ATOMS: atom_id res chain seq x y z
N MET A 1 20.33 -10.93 -38.57
CA MET A 1 19.98 -9.49 -38.65
C MET A 1 18.50 -9.35 -38.98
N PRO A 2 17.63 -8.88 -38.06
CA PRO A 2 16.22 -8.69 -38.35
C PRO A 2 15.91 -7.26 -38.81
N LYS A 3 15.01 -7.18 -39.80
CA LYS A 3 14.62 -6.00 -40.57
C LYS A 3 13.79 -5.00 -39.72
N LYS A 4 14.17 -3.73 -39.74
CA LYS A 4 13.37 -2.60 -39.19
C LYS A 4 12.21 -2.29 -40.15
N SER A 5 10.97 -2.44 -39.71
CA SER A 5 9.79 -1.97 -40.45
C SER A 5 9.57 -0.48 -40.23
N LYS A 6 9.56 0.31 -41.31
CA LYS A 6 9.23 1.73 -41.32
C LYS A 6 7.71 1.92 -41.09
N ARG A 7 7.31 2.66 -40.05
CA ARG A 7 5.94 3.20 -39.90
C ARG A 7 5.79 4.39 -40.86
N LYS A 8 4.72 4.38 -41.67
CA LYS A 8 4.37 5.41 -42.67
C LYS A 8 3.59 6.58 -42.03
N GLY A 9 3.86 7.77 -42.59
CA GLY A 9 3.19 9.08 -42.55
C GLY A 9 2.06 9.37 -41.55
N LYS A 10 2.30 10.38 -40.70
CA LYS A 10 1.27 11.11 -39.95
C LYS A 10 1.03 12.46 -40.66
N THR A 11 -0.22 12.76 -40.98
CA THR A 11 -0.66 14.08 -41.45
C THR A 11 -0.91 14.98 -40.24
N VAL A 12 -0.16 16.07 -40.15
CA VAL A 12 -0.35 17.14 -39.15
C VAL A 12 -1.19 18.22 -39.85
N SER A 13 -2.45 18.40 -39.44
CA SER A 13 -3.27 19.53 -39.90
C SER A 13 -2.94 20.75 -39.05
N SER A 14 -2.26 21.73 -39.64
CA SER A 14 -1.91 23.00 -39.03
C SER A 14 -3.02 24.03 -39.26
N THR A 15 -3.83 24.33 -38.24
CA THR A 15 -4.60 25.57 -38.15
C THR A 15 -3.92 26.53 -37.18
N PRO A 16 -3.94 27.86 -37.40
CA PRO A 16 -3.08 28.79 -36.69
C PRO A 16 -3.58 29.06 -35.25
N SER A 17 -2.59 29.31 -34.41
CA SER A 17 -2.57 29.40 -32.96
C SER A 17 -3.23 30.66 -32.39
N PHE A 18 -3.98 30.49 -31.29
CA PHE A 18 -4.14 31.50 -30.26
C PHE A 18 -3.07 31.20 -29.20
N ASP A 19 -2.13 32.12 -29.02
CA ASP A 19 -0.89 31.94 -28.26
C ASP A 19 -1.13 31.46 -26.82
N GLY A 20 -0.60 30.26 -26.51
CA GLY A 20 -0.54 29.69 -25.16
C GLY A 20 -1.24 28.34 -24.97
N LEU A 21 -2.00 27.84 -25.95
CA LEU A 21 -2.61 26.51 -25.85
C LEU A 21 -1.58 25.43 -26.20
N MET A 22 -1.24 24.57 -25.23
CA MET A 22 -0.35 23.43 -25.43
C MET A 22 -0.77 22.59 -26.65
N ASP A 23 0.22 22.18 -27.45
CA ASP A 23 0.00 21.38 -28.65
C ASP A 23 -0.74 20.08 -28.31
N SER A 24 -1.92 19.90 -28.92
CA SER A 24 -2.71 18.66 -28.86
C SER A 24 -2.78 18.02 -30.24
N TYR A 25 -2.73 16.68 -30.27
CA TYR A 25 -2.97 15.90 -31.47
C TYR A 25 -4.35 15.27 -31.40
N THR A 26 -5.10 15.35 -32.50
CA THR A 26 -6.44 14.77 -32.60
C THR A 26 -6.44 13.57 -33.54
N ASP A 27 -7.10 12.48 -33.16
CA ASP A 27 -7.22 11.29 -34.01
C ASP A 27 -8.40 11.35 -34.99
N GLU A 28 -8.60 10.26 -35.74
CA GLU A 28 -9.66 10.14 -36.77
C GLU A 28 -11.08 10.30 -36.23
N VAL A 29 -11.26 10.15 -34.91
CA VAL A 29 -12.55 10.22 -34.23
C VAL A 29 -12.72 11.57 -33.51
N GLY A 30 -11.75 12.47 -33.60
CA GLY A 30 -11.79 13.75 -32.89
C GLY A 30 -11.27 13.67 -31.45
N ARG A 31 -10.67 12.55 -31.02
CA ARG A 31 -10.11 12.44 -29.67
C ARG A 31 -8.78 13.18 -29.60
N MET A 32 -8.64 14.03 -28.59
CA MET A 32 -7.46 14.83 -28.32
C MET A 32 -6.49 14.09 -27.38
N PHE A 33 -5.21 14.20 -27.68
CA PHE A 33 -4.12 13.64 -26.90
C PHE A 33 -3.02 14.68 -26.75
N CYS A 34 -2.29 14.61 -25.64
CA CYS A 34 -1.04 15.34 -25.46
C CYS A 34 -0.07 15.01 -26.61
N THR A 35 0.48 16.02 -27.28
CA THR A 35 1.38 15.81 -28.44
C THR A 35 2.69 15.12 -28.06
N GLU A 36 3.27 15.48 -26.91
CA GLU A 36 4.55 14.93 -26.46
C GLU A 36 4.44 13.46 -26.02
N HIS A 37 3.37 13.12 -25.29
CA HIS A 37 3.26 11.85 -24.59
C HIS A 37 2.21 10.90 -25.19
N GLY A 38 1.34 11.39 -26.08
CA GLY A 38 0.29 10.61 -26.74
C GLY A 38 -0.76 10.05 -25.79
N ARG A 39 -1.06 10.76 -24.69
CA ARG A 39 -2.04 10.35 -23.66
C ARG A 39 -3.18 11.35 -23.60
N ASP A 40 -4.38 10.87 -23.34
CA ASP A 40 -5.59 11.67 -23.12
C ASP A 40 -5.59 12.34 -21.74
N TYR A 41 -4.86 11.78 -20.77
CA TYR A 41 -4.49 12.43 -19.51
C TYR A 41 -2.98 12.42 -19.33
N CYS A 42 -2.37 13.60 -19.19
CA CYS A 42 -0.94 13.76 -19.02
C CYS A 42 -0.65 14.67 -17.82
N HIS A 43 -0.14 14.07 -16.75
CA HIS A 43 0.33 14.81 -15.56
C HIS A 43 1.62 15.61 -15.84
N VAL A 44 2.41 15.22 -16.85
CA VAL A 44 3.65 15.94 -17.21
C VAL A 44 3.33 17.26 -17.90
N CYS A 45 2.37 17.25 -18.81
CA CYS A 45 1.95 18.43 -19.56
C CYS A 45 0.71 19.11 -18.94
N CYS A 46 0.22 18.61 -17.81
CA CYS A 46 -0.98 19.13 -17.12
C CYS A 46 -2.22 19.25 -18.02
N VAL A 47 -2.45 18.28 -18.91
CA VAL A 47 -3.63 18.26 -19.81
C VAL A 47 -4.54 17.06 -19.53
N ASP A 48 -5.85 17.30 -19.52
CA ASP A 48 -6.89 16.29 -19.36
C ASP A 48 -7.96 16.42 -20.45
N TYR A 49 -7.84 15.59 -21.49
CA TYR A 49 -8.78 15.48 -22.59
C TYR A 49 -9.82 14.38 -22.36
N ARG A 50 -9.81 13.65 -21.23
CA ARG A 50 -10.68 12.49 -21.02
C ARG A 50 -12.16 12.84 -21.16
N MET A 51 -12.57 14.01 -20.68
CA MET A 51 -13.96 14.46 -20.79
C MET A 51 -14.35 14.75 -22.25
N GLY A 52 -13.52 15.52 -22.96
CA GLY A 52 -13.74 15.82 -24.38
C GLY A 52 -13.74 14.55 -25.23
N ASN A 53 -12.81 13.63 -24.98
CA ASN A 53 -12.71 12.38 -25.71
C ASN A 53 -13.93 11.49 -25.50
N ARG A 54 -14.52 11.45 -24.30
CA ARG A 54 -15.77 10.71 -24.08
C ARG A 54 -16.92 11.25 -24.93
N VAL A 55 -17.07 12.57 -25.00
CA VAL A 55 -18.09 13.22 -25.84
C VAL A 55 -17.87 12.87 -27.31
N GLN A 56 -16.62 12.89 -27.79
CA GLN A 56 -16.30 12.52 -29.17
C GLN A 56 -16.53 11.04 -29.45
N GLU A 57 -16.21 10.15 -28.50
CA GLU A 57 -16.51 8.71 -28.61
C GLU A 57 -18.01 8.42 -28.65
N GLU A 58 -18.81 9.16 -27.87
CA GLU A 58 -20.27 9.06 -27.89
C GLU A 58 -20.84 9.58 -29.22
N ALA A 59 -20.36 10.74 -29.70
CA ALA A 59 -20.77 11.31 -30.99
C ALA A 59 -20.42 10.39 -32.17
N ALA A 60 -19.28 9.70 -32.09
CA ALA A 60 -18.86 8.71 -33.08
C ALA A 60 -19.52 7.33 -32.90
N GLY A 61 -20.38 7.15 -31.90
CA GLY A 61 -21.05 5.88 -31.61
C GLY A 61 -20.10 4.76 -31.13
N LEU A 62 -18.85 5.09 -30.79
CA LEU A 62 -17.88 4.15 -30.23
C LEU A 62 -18.20 3.81 -28.77
N ARG A 63 -18.93 4.69 -28.10
CA ARG A 63 -19.38 4.52 -26.72
C ARG A 63 -20.89 4.72 -26.65
N LYS A 64 -21.62 3.74 -26.10
CA LYS A 64 -23.04 3.93 -25.76
C LYS A 64 -23.12 4.72 -24.45
N LYS A 65 -23.95 5.75 -24.45
CA LYS A 65 -24.32 6.48 -23.23
C LYS A 65 -25.12 5.53 -22.34
N ASP A 66 -24.64 5.32 -21.13
CA ASP A 66 -25.35 4.52 -20.12
C ASP A 66 -26.06 5.50 -19.19
N GLU A 67 -27.35 5.71 -19.47
CA GLU A 67 -28.16 6.71 -18.77
C GLU A 67 -28.33 6.38 -17.28
N VAL A 68 -28.28 5.09 -16.92
CA VAL A 68 -28.33 4.64 -15.53
C VAL A 68 -27.03 4.99 -14.81
N GLU A 69 -25.87 4.71 -15.42
CA GLU A 69 -24.57 5.10 -14.84
C GLU A 69 -24.42 6.63 -14.73
N ASP A 70 -24.95 7.38 -15.70
CA ASP A 70 -24.92 8.84 -15.68
C ASP A 70 -25.80 9.42 -14.56
N ALA A 71 -27.05 8.96 -14.43
CA ALA A 71 -27.96 9.38 -13.37
C ALA A 71 -27.40 9.03 -11.98
N ALA A 72 -26.83 7.83 -11.82
CA ALA A 72 -26.20 7.40 -10.57
C ALA A 72 -24.99 8.26 -10.20
N ARG A 73 -24.16 8.62 -11.18
CA ARG A 73 -23.03 9.54 -10.99
C ARG A 73 -23.52 10.91 -10.54
N MET A 74 -24.49 11.50 -11.24
CA MET A 74 -25.03 12.81 -10.89
C MET A 74 -25.67 12.82 -9.50
N TYR A 75 -26.42 11.77 -9.15
CA TYR A 75 -26.98 11.59 -7.81
C TYR A 75 -25.87 11.56 -6.73
N ALA A 76 -24.82 10.77 -6.93
CA ALA A 76 -23.69 10.69 -6.00
C ALA A 76 -22.95 12.04 -5.87
N THR A 77 -22.74 12.76 -6.97
CA THR A 77 -22.16 14.11 -6.96
C THR A 77 -23.01 15.08 -6.15
N CYS A 78 -24.34 15.05 -6.28
CA CYS A 78 -25.24 15.91 -5.49
C CYS A 78 -25.16 15.59 -3.99
N LEU A 79 -25.10 14.31 -3.61
CA LEU A 79 -24.90 13.91 -2.22
C LEU A 79 -23.57 14.43 -1.65
N ARG A 80 -22.47 14.32 -2.42
CA ARG A 80 -21.18 14.87 -2.04
C ARG A 80 -21.25 16.39 -1.87
N ALA A 81 -21.87 17.10 -2.82
CA ALA A 81 -22.01 18.55 -2.77
C ALA A 81 -22.76 19.00 -1.50
N LEU A 82 -23.90 18.37 -1.17
CA LEU A 82 -24.66 18.66 0.04
C LEU A 82 -23.83 18.48 1.31
N ARG A 83 -23.10 17.35 1.44
CA ARG A 83 -22.18 17.10 2.57
C ARG A 83 -21.05 18.13 2.63
N GLY A 84 -20.48 18.52 1.49
CA GLY A 84 -19.44 19.53 1.40
C GLY A 84 -19.93 20.91 1.83
N MET A 85 -21.13 21.31 1.40
CA MET A 85 -21.73 22.59 1.76
C MET A 85 -21.97 22.75 3.25
N GLU A 86 -22.28 21.68 3.98
CA GLU A 86 -22.41 21.70 5.45
C GLU A 86 -21.10 22.05 6.17
N ARG A 87 -19.95 21.76 5.54
CA ARG A 87 -18.61 22.01 6.11
C ARG A 87 -18.02 23.36 5.68
N MET A 88 -18.62 24.03 4.69
CA MET A 88 -18.09 25.29 4.14
C MET A 88 -18.29 26.48 5.08
N HIS A 89 -17.31 27.37 5.08
CA HIS A 89 -17.31 28.61 5.85
C HIS A 89 -16.84 29.77 4.94
N PRO A 90 -17.69 30.78 4.67
CA PRO A 90 -19.07 30.90 5.15
C PRO A 90 -19.99 29.85 4.54
N ARG A 91 -21.02 29.45 5.30
CA ARG A 91 -22.01 28.49 4.85
C ARG A 91 -22.82 29.07 3.68
N PRO A 92 -23.09 28.32 2.60
CA PRO A 92 -23.96 28.76 1.51
C PRO A 92 -25.37 29.10 1.97
N SER A 93 -26.09 29.90 1.17
CA SER A 93 -27.50 30.25 1.44
C SER A 93 -28.41 29.03 1.33
N GLU A 94 -29.57 29.09 2.02
CA GLU A 94 -30.55 27.99 2.00
C GLU A 94 -31.13 27.75 0.59
N GLU A 95 -31.15 28.77 -0.26
CA GLU A 95 -31.55 28.66 -1.67
C GLU A 95 -30.61 27.73 -2.45
N ILE A 96 -29.30 27.85 -2.25
CA ILE A 96 -28.30 26.97 -2.88
C ILE A 96 -28.47 25.52 -2.39
N PHE A 97 -28.72 25.33 -1.09
CA PHE A 97 -29.03 24.01 -0.54
C PHE A 97 -30.31 23.42 -1.16
N ALA A 98 -31.36 24.23 -1.29
CA ALA A 98 -32.62 23.81 -1.89
C ALA A 98 -32.44 23.38 -3.35
N GLN A 99 -31.69 24.13 -4.15
CA GLN A 99 -31.37 23.79 -5.54
C GLN A 99 -30.63 22.45 -5.65
N ASN A 100 -29.63 22.21 -4.79
CA ASN A 100 -28.90 20.94 -4.79
C ASN A 100 -29.76 19.75 -4.34
N ARG A 101 -30.65 19.95 -3.37
CA ARG A 101 -31.63 18.92 -2.96
C ARG A 101 -32.60 18.60 -4.08
N GLN A 102 -33.08 19.61 -4.80
CA GLN A 102 -33.93 19.42 -5.97
C GLN A 102 -33.22 18.58 -7.03
N TRP A 103 -31.99 18.93 -7.41
CA TRP A 103 -31.22 18.13 -8.39
C TRP A 103 -30.98 16.70 -7.92
N ARG A 104 -30.66 16.50 -6.64
CA ARG A 104 -30.54 15.15 -6.05
C ARG A 104 -31.84 14.37 -6.22
N ASP A 105 -32.99 14.99 -5.92
CA ASP A 105 -34.29 14.33 -5.95
C ASP A 105 -34.73 14.02 -7.38
N GLU A 106 -34.44 14.91 -8.34
CA GLU A 106 -34.64 14.66 -9.77
C GLU A 106 -33.84 13.45 -10.27
N GLN A 107 -32.56 13.35 -9.91
CA GLN A 107 -31.74 12.19 -10.28
C GLN A 107 -32.20 10.91 -9.60
N LYS A 108 -32.64 10.99 -8.33
CA LYS A 108 -33.20 9.84 -7.62
C LYS A 108 -34.49 9.35 -8.28
N ALA A 109 -35.38 10.25 -8.66
CA ALA A 109 -36.61 9.91 -9.36
C ALA A 109 -36.33 9.25 -10.72
N LEU A 110 -35.30 9.70 -11.44
CA LEU A 110 -34.88 9.07 -12.70
C LEU A 110 -34.36 7.64 -12.46
N LEU A 111 -33.54 7.46 -11.43
CA LEU A 111 -33.04 6.14 -11.02
C LEU A 111 -34.16 5.18 -10.59
N ASP A 112 -35.18 5.70 -9.93
CA ASP A 112 -36.36 4.90 -9.54
C ASP A 112 -37.15 4.45 -10.76
N LYS A 113 -37.33 5.30 -11.78
CA LYS A 113 -37.93 4.92 -13.06
C LYS A 113 -37.14 3.81 -13.75
N PHE A 114 -35.81 3.90 -13.80
CA PHE A 114 -34.99 2.83 -14.36
C PHE A 114 -35.14 1.51 -13.59
N ALA A 115 -35.26 1.58 -12.27
CA ALA A 115 -35.51 0.38 -11.46
C ALA A 115 -36.89 -0.23 -11.76
N GLU A 116 -37.92 0.58 -11.97
CA GLU A 116 -39.26 0.14 -12.40
C GLU A 116 -39.24 -0.49 -13.80
N GLU A 117 -38.40 0.02 -14.71
CA GLU A 117 -38.15 -0.54 -16.04
C GLU A 117 -37.32 -1.84 -16.02
N GLY A 118 -36.88 -2.29 -14.84
CA GLY A 118 -36.18 -3.56 -14.64
C GLY A 118 -34.66 -3.48 -14.67
N HIS A 119 -34.08 -2.27 -14.63
CA HIS A 119 -32.63 -2.10 -14.51
C HIS A 119 -32.14 -2.40 -13.08
N ASP A 120 -30.94 -2.98 -12.96
CA ASP A 120 -30.29 -3.22 -11.66
C ASP A 120 -29.56 -1.96 -11.18
N VAL A 121 -30.32 -1.03 -10.62
CA VAL A 121 -29.85 0.34 -10.30
C VAL A 121 -29.03 0.41 -9.00
N ALA A 122 -29.36 -0.40 -8.00
CA ALA A 122 -28.74 -0.36 -6.68
C ALA A 122 -27.20 -0.52 -6.69
N PRO A 123 -26.60 -1.53 -7.37
CA PRO A 123 -25.14 -1.66 -7.42
C PRO A 123 -24.48 -0.53 -8.20
N VAL A 124 -25.18 0.07 -9.18
CA VAL A 124 -24.68 1.20 -9.96
C VAL A 124 -24.59 2.46 -9.09
N ILE A 125 -25.63 2.74 -8.29
CA ILE A 125 -25.61 3.81 -7.28
C ILE A 125 -24.48 3.59 -6.29
N GLN A 126 -24.34 2.39 -5.72
CA GLN A 126 -23.30 2.10 -4.74
C GLN A 126 -21.90 2.31 -5.33
N LYS A 127 -21.68 1.84 -6.56
CA LYS A 127 -20.41 2.04 -7.29
C LYS A 127 -20.12 3.53 -7.50
N ALA A 128 -21.12 4.34 -7.83
CA ALA A 128 -20.97 5.78 -7.99
C ALA A 128 -20.62 6.48 -6.67
N ILE A 129 -21.32 6.16 -5.57
CA ILE A 129 -21.04 6.72 -4.24
C ILE A 129 -19.62 6.38 -3.78
N VAL A 130 -19.23 5.10 -3.87
CA VAL A 130 -17.88 4.66 -3.47
C VAL A 130 -16.80 5.38 -4.27
N ARG A 131 -17.05 5.65 -5.55
CA ARG A 131 -16.13 6.41 -6.39
C ARG A 131 -15.98 7.85 -5.91
N GLU A 132 -17.09 8.55 -5.67
CA GLU A 132 -17.06 9.93 -5.16
C GLU A 132 -16.38 10.03 -3.78
N GLU A 133 -16.59 9.02 -2.91
CA GLU A 133 -15.92 8.94 -1.61
C GLU A 133 -14.41 8.67 -1.73
N SER A 134 -14.01 7.82 -2.69
CA SER A 134 -12.59 7.62 -3.01
C SER A 134 -11.94 8.92 -3.49
N ASP A 135 -12.59 9.63 -4.41
CA ASP A 135 -12.10 10.91 -4.94
C ASP A 135 -12.00 11.97 -3.81
N GLU A 136 -12.96 12.00 -2.88
CA GLU A 136 -12.93 12.89 -1.70
C GLU A 136 -11.78 12.54 -0.74
N LEU A 137 -11.54 11.25 -0.48
CA LEU A 137 -10.42 10.81 0.35
C LEU A 137 -9.07 11.17 -0.27
N GLU A 138 -8.92 11.01 -1.59
CA GLU A 138 -7.71 11.40 -2.31
C GLU A 138 -7.46 12.91 -2.19
N MET A 139 -8.51 13.73 -2.39
CA MET A 139 -8.41 15.19 -2.25
C MET A 139 -8.07 15.63 -0.83
N ASN A 140 -8.68 15.01 0.19
CA ASN A 140 -8.39 15.32 1.59
C ASN A 140 -6.95 14.95 1.94
N ALA A 141 -6.49 13.76 1.52
CA ALA A 141 -5.11 13.34 1.76
C ALA A 141 -4.10 14.26 1.06
N MET A 142 -4.39 14.69 -0.17
CA MET A 142 -3.60 15.69 -0.88
C MET A 142 -3.57 17.03 -0.11
N THR A 143 -4.70 17.48 0.42
CA THR A 143 -4.83 18.72 1.19
C THR A 143 -4.07 18.67 2.51
N GLU A 144 -4.14 17.55 3.24
CA GLU A 144 -3.37 17.34 4.47
C GLU A 144 -1.86 17.31 4.21
N GLN A 145 -1.44 16.61 3.14
CA GLN A 145 -0.04 16.54 2.75
C GLN A 145 0.49 17.92 2.34
N MET A 146 -0.33 18.71 1.65
CA MET A 146 -0.03 20.11 1.32
C MET A 146 0.13 20.97 2.57
N ALA A 147 -0.83 20.91 3.50
CA ALA A 147 -0.77 21.64 4.77
C ALA A 147 0.47 21.28 5.59
N ARG A 148 0.91 20.02 5.54
CA ARG A 148 2.13 19.56 6.22
C ARG A 148 3.41 20.11 5.59
N MET A 149 3.46 20.22 4.25
CA MET A 149 4.67 20.67 3.56
C MET A 149 4.85 22.18 3.60
N ASN A 150 3.75 22.94 3.67
CA ASN A 150 3.78 24.41 3.66
C ASN A 150 3.13 25.00 4.92
N PRO A 151 3.75 24.83 6.11
CA PRO A 151 3.22 25.41 7.34
C PRO A 151 3.24 26.94 7.26
N GLY A 152 2.06 27.57 7.24
CA GLY A 152 1.89 29.03 7.26
C GLY A 152 1.47 29.67 5.94
N GLN A 153 1.37 28.91 4.84
CA GLN A 153 0.85 29.42 3.58
C GLN A 153 -0.68 29.34 3.59
N THR A 154 -1.35 30.48 3.39
CA THR A 154 -2.82 30.61 3.44
C THR A 154 -3.48 30.69 2.07
N HIS A 155 -2.68 30.86 1.01
CA HIS A 155 -3.14 30.94 -0.37
C HIS A 155 -2.37 29.96 -1.24
N PHE A 156 -3.10 29.24 -2.09
CA PHE A 156 -2.54 28.19 -2.91
C PHE A 156 -3.08 28.27 -4.34
N GLU A 157 -2.17 28.28 -5.33
CA GLU A 157 -2.53 28.25 -6.75
C GLU A 157 -2.57 26.80 -7.26
N ILE A 158 -3.79 26.29 -7.47
CA ILE A 158 -4.03 24.98 -8.06
C ILE A 158 -3.51 25.01 -9.51
N GLY A 159 -2.55 24.13 -9.83
CA GLY A 159 -2.00 23.98 -11.18
C GLY A 159 -0.65 24.65 -11.44
N GLY A 160 -0.03 25.27 -10.42
CA GLY A 160 1.34 25.79 -10.49
C GLY A 160 2.43 24.73 -10.27
N GLU A 161 3.70 25.12 -10.43
CA GLU A 161 4.87 24.25 -10.20
C GLU A 161 4.92 23.67 -8.78
N GLU A 162 4.44 24.44 -7.79
CA GLU A 162 4.34 24.01 -6.39
C GLU A 162 3.26 22.93 -6.19
N SER A 163 2.09 23.08 -6.83
CA SER A 163 1.05 22.03 -6.89
C SER A 163 1.57 20.73 -7.47
N GLN A 164 2.33 20.82 -8.56
CA GLN A 164 2.84 19.64 -9.23
C GLN A 164 3.82 18.87 -8.34
N LYS A 165 4.72 19.56 -7.63
CA LYS A 165 5.67 18.92 -6.69
C LYS A 165 4.95 18.17 -5.57
N ILE A 166 3.86 18.73 -5.06
CA ILE A 166 3.05 18.13 -4.00
C ILE A 166 2.30 16.89 -4.52
N TYR A 167 1.70 17.02 -5.70
CA TYR A 167 1.01 15.92 -6.37
C TYR A 167 1.97 14.77 -6.71
N ASP A 168 3.16 15.08 -7.23
CA ASP A 168 4.19 14.11 -7.55
C ASP A 168 4.68 13.37 -6.29
N GLU A 169 4.85 14.06 -5.16
CA GLU A 169 5.24 13.42 -3.90
C GLU A 169 4.09 12.62 -3.26
N PHE A 170 2.82 12.98 -3.51
CA PHE A 170 1.65 12.18 -3.11
C PHE A 170 1.51 10.90 -3.94
N ILE A 171 1.64 10.98 -5.26
CA ILE A 171 1.63 9.80 -6.14
C ILE A 171 2.87 8.94 -5.93
N ARG A 172 3.97 9.55 -5.46
CA ARG A 172 5.21 8.81 -5.28
C ARG A 172 4.95 7.59 -4.40
N PRO A 173 5.19 6.38 -4.91
CA PRO A 173 5.02 5.18 -4.11
C PRO A 173 5.89 5.35 -2.86
N PRO A 174 5.37 5.01 -1.67
CA PRO A 174 6.07 5.25 -0.43
C PRO A 174 7.48 4.70 -0.56
N LYS A 175 8.51 5.54 -0.33
CA LYS A 175 9.92 5.14 -0.26
C LYS A 175 10.19 4.29 0.99
N THR A 176 9.35 3.31 1.23
CA THR A 176 9.70 2.22 2.10
C THR A 176 10.49 1.25 1.23
N LYS A 177 11.71 0.93 1.66
CA LYS A 177 12.29 -0.39 1.42
C LYS A 177 11.44 -1.43 2.17
N SER A 178 10.13 -1.46 1.90
CA SER A 178 9.23 -2.47 2.41
C SER A 178 9.43 -3.70 1.56
N THR A 179 10.17 -4.66 2.11
CA THR A 179 10.24 -6.04 1.61
C THR A 179 8.89 -6.77 1.67
N ARG A 180 7.81 -6.11 2.12
CA ARG A 180 6.46 -6.66 2.23
C ARG A 180 5.64 -6.23 1.01
N GLY A 181 5.16 -7.22 0.24
CA GLY A 181 4.35 -6.98 -0.95
C GLY A 181 3.07 -6.21 -0.64
N ASP A 182 2.57 -5.46 -1.61
CA ASP A 182 1.33 -4.70 -1.51
C ASP A 182 0.15 -5.67 -1.31
N TYR A 183 -0.46 -5.61 -0.12
CA TYR A 183 -1.53 -6.51 0.29
C TYR A 183 -2.92 -6.05 -0.14
N PHE A 184 -3.04 -4.84 -0.68
CA PHE A 184 -4.32 -4.18 -0.89
C PHE A 184 -4.60 -3.86 -2.35
N THR A 185 -3.59 -3.94 -3.23
CA THR A 185 -3.73 -3.65 -4.66
C THR A 185 -3.61 -4.90 -5.53
N CYS A 186 -4.64 -5.18 -6.34
CA CYS A 186 -4.60 -6.34 -7.23
C CYS A 186 -3.62 -6.15 -8.39
N ALA A 187 -2.68 -7.08 -8.53
CA ALA A 187 -1.68 -7.08 -9.59
C ALA A 187 -2.21 -7.34 -11.02
N TYR A 188 -3.47 -7.78 -11.16
CA TYR A 188 -4.09 -8.01 -12.46
C TYR A 188 -4.98 -6.84 -12.90
N CYS A 189 -5.94 -6.48 -12.06
CA CYS A 189 -6.96 -5.49 -12.41
C CYS A 189 -6.70 -4.10 -11.82
N GLY A 190 -5.65 -3.93 -11.01
CA GLY A 190 -5.28 -2.66 -10.39
C GLY A 190 -6.23 -2.18 -9.28
N LYS A 191 -7.30 -2.92 -8.97
CA LYS A 191 -8.25 -2.52 -7.93
C LYS A 191 -7.60 -2.59 -6.56
N THR A 192 -7.73 -1.50 -5.82
CA THR A 192 -7.44 -1.41 -4.40
C THR A 192 -8.65 -1.89 -3.58
N SER A 193 -8.40 -2.55 -2.45
CA SER A 193 -9.43 -2.94 -1.49
C SER A 193 -9.01 -2.53 -0.09
N ASP A 194 -10.00 -2.18 0.72
CA ASP A 194 -9.94 -2.05 2.18
C ASP A 194 -9.54 -3.36 2.89
N LYS A 195 -9.76 -4.51 2.25
CA LYS A 195 -9.49 -5.84 2.77
C LYS A 195 -8.22 -6.44 2.17
N LYS A 196 -7.58 -7.29 2.97
CA LYS A 196 -6.37 -8.01 2.55
C LYS A 196 -6.66 -8.93 1.37
N LEU A 197 -6.02 -8.66 0.24
CA LEU A 197 -6.18 -9.41 -1.00
C LEU A 197 -5.46 -10.77 -0.97
N LEU A 198 -5.87 -11.66 -1.87
CA LEU A 198 -5.32 -13.01 -1.98
C LEU A 198 -3.89 -12.96 -2.55
N MET A 199 -2.90 -13.42 -1.80
CA MET A 199 -1.52 -13.43 -2.27
C MET A 199 -1.18 -14.69 -3.07
N CYS A 200 -0.23 -14.56 -3.99
CA CYS A 200 0.38 -15.72 -4.61
C CYS A 200 1.04 -16.60 -3.53
N SER A 201 0.57 -17.85 -3.41
CA SER A 201 1.07 -18.81 -2.42
C SER A 201 2.56 -19.14 -2.60
N ARG A 202 3.10 -19.00 -3.83
CA ARG A 202 4.48 -19.33 -4.17
C ARG A 202 5.47 -18.19 -3.88
N CYS A 203 5.19 -16.98 -4.34
CA CYS A 203 6.14 -15.85 -4.21
C CYS A 203 5.81 -14.91 -3.05
N LYS A 204 4.53 -14.87 -2.61
CA LYS A 204 4.02 -13.95 -1.58
C LYS A 204 4.36 -12.48 -1.83
N THR A 205 4.56 -12.10 -3.10
CA THR A 205 4.92 -10.72 -3.49
C THR A 205 3.76 -9.98 -4.14
N TYR A 206 2.90 -10.71 -4.87
CA TYR A 206 1.75 -10.14 -5.58
C TYR A 206 0.45 -10.55 -4.91
N SER A 207 -0.52 -9.63 -4.90
CA SER A 207 -1.87 -9.85 -4.37
C SER A 207 -2.94 -9.70 -5.47
N TYR A 208 -4.06 -10.37 -5.29
CA TYR A 208 -5.14 -10.50 -6.27
C TYR A 208 -6.51 -10.40 -5.60
N CYS A 209 -7.49 -9.79 -6.27
CA CYS A 209 -8.88 -9.76 -5.79
C CYS A 209 -9.45 -11.15 -5.50
N GLY A 210 -8.99 -12.17 -6.21
CA GLY A 210 -9.40 -13.55 -6.02
C GLY A 210 -8.70 -14.49 -7.00
N LYS A 211 -9.13 -15.77 -7.00
CA LYS A 211 -8.54 -16.83 -7.85
C LYS A 211 -8.61 -16.51 -9.35
N GLU A 212 -9.66 -15.83 -9.78
CA GLU A 212 -9.85 -15.47 -11.20
C GLU A 212 -8.79 -14.48 -11.69
N CYS A 213 -8.54 -13.40 -10.92
CA CYS A 213 -7.46 -12.45 -11.22
C CYS A 213 -6.07 -13.11 -11.15
N GLN A 214 -5.87 -14.06 -10.24
CA GLN A 214 -4.61 -14.81 -10.15
C GLN A 214 -4.38 -15.70 -11.39
N LYS A 215 -5.41 -16.42 -11.85
CA LYS A 215 -5.33 -17.27 -13.06
C LYS A 215 -5.08 -16.43 -14.32
N ALA A 216 -5.77 -15.31 -14.46
CA ALA A 216 -5.61 -14.42 -15.60
C ALA A 216 -4.20 -13.79 -15.66
N ALA A 217 -3.64 -13.40 -14.51
CA ALA A 217 -2.27 -12.90 -14.43
C ALA A 217 -1.19 -13.99 -14.52
N TRP A 218 -1.55 -15.27 -14.40
CA TRP A 218 -0.58 -16.37 -14.26
C TRP A 218 0.43 -16.50 -15.42
N PRO A 219 0.05 -16.37 -16.71
CA PRO A 219 0.99 -16.50 -17.82
C PRO A 219 2.12 -15.45 -17.76
N ALA A 220 1.79 -14.20 -17.41
CA ALA A 220 2.76 -13.12 -17.24
C ALA A 220 3.55 -13.27 -15.92
N HIS A 221 2.84 -13.51 -14.82
CA HIS A 221 3.41 -13.63 -13.49
C HIS A 221 4.42 -14.79 -13.39
N LYS A 222 4.09 -15.97 -13.94
CA LYS A 222 4.96 -17.15 -13.91
C LYS A 222 6.28 -16.92 -14.64
N LYS A 223 6.24 -16.20 -15.76
CA LYS A 223 7.40 -16.03 -16.65
C LYS A 223 8.40 -15.02 -16.10
N ASN A 224 7.91 -13.94 -15.50
CA ASN A 224 8.74 -12.78 -15.21
C ASN A 224 9.00 -12.55 -13.71
N GLU A 225 8.11 -13.03 -12.82
CA GLU A 225 8.02 -12.44 -11.47
C GLU A 225 7.75 -13.45 -10.34
N CYS A 226 7.29 -14.67 -10.66
CA CYS A 226 6.98 -15.70 -9.67
C CYS A 226 8.23 -16.45 -9.18
N VAL A 227 9.19 -15.71 -8.62
CA VAL A 227 10.31 -16.30 -7.91
C VAL A 227 9.81 -16.75 -6.54
N LYS A 228 10.09 -18.00 -6.14
CA LYS A 228 9.92 -18.37 -4.73
C LYS A 228 10.81 -17.40 -3.97
N LYS A 229 10.22 -16.47 -3.22
CA LYS A 229 10.93 -15.99 -2.04
C LYS A 229 11.12 -17.26 -1.23
N GLU A 230 12.35 -17.75 -1.18
CA GLU A 230 12.80 -18.35 0.06
C GLU A 230 12.33 -17.34 1.08
N THR A 231 11.32 -17.71 1.87
CA THR A 231 11.22 -17.11 3.17
C THR A 231 12.64 -17.28 3.67
N GLU A 232 13.41 -16.19 3.73
CA GLU A 232 14.41 -16.11 4.77
C GLU A 232 13.60 -16.53 5.97
N ALA A 233 13.77 -17.79 6.35
CA ALA A 233 13.42 -18.24 7.66
C ALA A 233 14.15 -17.20 8.46
N LYS A 234 13.40 -16.20 8.96
CA LYS A 234 13.83 -15.39 10.10
C LYS A 234 14.41 -16.46 11.00
N LYS A 235 15.74 -16.62 11.03
CA LYS A 235 16.40 -17.84 11.53
C LYS A 235 15.64 -18.22 12.77
N ALA A 236 14.82 -19.28 12.71
CA ALA A 236 13.77 -19.46 13.68
C ALA A 236 14.49 -19.44 15.03
N LYS A 237 14.16 -18.46 15.87
CA LYS A 237 14.89 -18.28 17.13
C LYS A 237 14.84 -19.62 17.85
N LEU A 238 16.00 -20.14 18.21
CA LEU A 238 16.11 -21.48 18.78
C LEU A 238 15.28 -21.53 20.07
N THR A 239 14.65 -22.67 20.34
CA THR A 239 14.03 -22.98 21.64
C THR A 239 15.04 -23.74 22.51
N TRP A 240 14.77 -23.84 23.81
CA TRP A 240 15.64 -24.60 24.71
C TRP A 240 15.81 -26.06 24.27
N GLU A 241 14.74 -26.73 23.88
CA GLU A 241 14.77 -28.11 23.36
C GLU A 241 15.65 -28.24 22.10
N GLN A 242 15.60 -27.25 21.20
CA GLN A 242 16.43 -27.23 20.00
C GLN A 242 17.90 -27.05 20.33
N VAL A 243 18.23 -26.27 21.36
CA VAL A 243 19.61 -26.10 21.84
C VAL A 243 20.09 -27.36 22.55
N GLU A 244 19.23 -27.99 23.36
CA GLU A 244 19.49 -29.26 24.08
C GLU A 244 19.77 -30.42 23.12
N ALA A 245 19.05 -30.50 22.00
CA ALA A 245 19.26 -31.50 20.95
C ALA A 245 20.68 -31.47 20.32
N HIS A 246 21.42 -30.38 20.49
CA HIS A 246 22.81 -30.26 20.01
C HIS A 246 23.85 -30.73 21.03
N GLY A 247 23.43 -31.19 22.22
CA GLY A 247 24.28 -31.95 23.14
C GLY A 247 25.56 -31.23 23.61
N GLY A 248 25.54 -29.90 23.67
CA GLY A 248 26.70 -29.07 24.07
C GLY A 248 27.56 -28.53 22.92
N MET A 249 27.30 -28.95 21.68
CA MET A 249 27.87 -28.30 20.50
C MET A 249 27.17 -26.95 20.23
N PRO A 250 27.85 -25.97 19.61
CA PRO A 250 27.24 -24.69 19.27
C PRO A 250 26.08 -24.87 18.28
N ALA A 251 24.86 -24.56 18.72
CA ALA A 251 23.66 -24.78 17.89
C ALA A 251 23.57 -23.74 16.75
N PRO A 252 23.34 -24.13 15.48
CA PRO A 252 23.29 -23.21 14.36
C PRO A 252 22.03 -22.34 14.43
N GLY A 253 22.12 -21.16 15.06
CA GLY A 253 21.00 -20.23 15.17
C GLY A 253 21.20 -19.15 16.22
N THR A 254 20.09 -18.52 16.62
CA THR A 254 20.06 -17.50 17.68
C THR A 254 18.99 -17.88 18.68
N LEU A 255 19.39 -18.11 19.93
CA LEU A 255 18.47 -18.28 21.06
C LEU A 255 18.08 -16.89 21.58
N GLU A 256 16.79 -16.68 21.79
CA GLU A 256 16.28 -15.47 22.45
C GLU A 256 15.55 -15.89 23.72
N VAL A 257 16.00 -15.37 24.85
CA VAL A 257 15.42 -15.68 26.15
C VAL A 257 15.27 -14.43 26.99
N LYS A 258 14.27 -14.42 27.87
CA LYS A 258 14.02 -13.34 28.81
C LYS A 258 14.48 -13.75 30.21
N ALA A 259 15.29 -12.92 30.85
CA ALA A 259 15.72 -13.12 32.23
C ALA A 259 14.53 -12.93 33.19
N ILE A 260 14.20 -13.95 33.97
CA ILE A 260 13.05 -13.98 34.89
C ILE A 260 13.49 -13.70 36.32
N SER A 261 14.53 -14.39 36.78
CA SER A 261 15.04 -14.29 38.14
C SER A 261 16.56 -14.31 38.11
N ASP A 262 17.15 -13.57 39.04
CA ASP A 262 18.57 -13.58 39.31
C ASP A 262 18.83 -14.63 40.42
N GLU A 263 19.54 -15.70 40.08
CA GLU A 263 19.97 -16.77 40.99
C GLU A 263 21.49 -16.68 41.24
N SER A 264 22.09 -15.51 41.00
CA SER A 264 23.52 -15.31 41.15
C SER A 264 23.92 -15.43 42.62
N TYR A 265 24.78 -16.41 42.90
CA TYR A 265 25.53 -16.47 44.16
C TYR A 265 26.87 -15.74 43.98
N PHE A 266 27.59 -15.51 45.08
CA PHE A 266 28.84 -14.71 45.14
C PHE A 266 29.95 -15.10 44.14
N VAL A 267 29.85 -16.25 43.46
CA VAL A 267 30.92 -16.82 42.62
C VAL A 267 30.70 -16.59 41.12
N ARG A 268 29.46 -16.48 40.64
CA ARG A 268 29.15 -16.32 39.22
C ARG A 268 27.73 -15.82 38.99
N GLN A 269 27.53 -15.11 37.89
CA GLN A 269 26.20 -14.68 37.48
C GLN A 269 25.39 -15.86 36.93
N VAL A 270 24.23 -16.14 37.54
CA VAL A 270 23.29 -17.20 37.12
C VAL A 270 21.89 -16.62 37.03
N PHE A 271 21.23 -16.81 35.88
CA PHE A 271 19.86 -16.33 35.65
C PHE A 271 18.95 -17.46 35.20
N GLN A 272 17.71 -17.44 35.67
CA GLN A 272 16.65 -18.25 35.08
C GLN A 272 16.07 -17.51 33.87
N CYS A 273 16.06 -18.17 32.72
CA CYS A 273 15.74 -17.55 31.44
C CYS A 273 14.62 -18.31 30.73
N ARG A 274 13.57 -17.59 30.32
CA ARG A 274 12.42 -18.13 29.58
C ARG A 274 12.62 -17.99 28.08
N ASP A 275 12.43 -19.06 27.32
CA ASP A 275 12.36 -18.96 25.86
C ASP A 275 10.97 -18.52 25.35
N ARG A 276 10.81 -18.47 24.03
CA ARG A 276 9.55 -18.10 23.37
C ARG A 276 8.41 -19.11 23.54
N VAL A 277 8.70 -20.38 23.83
CA VAL A 277 7.69 -21.43 24.05
C VAL A 277 7.28 -21.47 25.52
N GLY A 278 8.06 -20.81 26.37
CA GLY A 278 7.79 -20.64 27.78
C GLY A 278 8.59 -21.55 28.67
N ILE A 279 9.54 -22.31 28.12
CA ILE A 279 10.43 -23.21 28.86
C ILE A 279 11.47 -22.36 29.60
N CYS A 280 11.67 -22.66 30.87
CA CYS A 280 12.64 -21.99 31.73
C CYS A 280 13.88 -22.88 31.91
N ARG A 281 15.06 -22.34 31.60
CA ARG A 281 16.36 -22.99 31.88
C ARG A 281 17.33 -21.97 32.47
N ARG A 282 18.42 -22.44 33.07
CA ARG A 282 19.44 -21.56 33.66
C ARG A 282 20.50 -21.14 32.65
N ILE A 283 20.96 -19.90 32.75
CA ILE A 283 22.14 -19.40 32.06
C ILE A 283 23.18 -19.04 33.11
N ALA A 284 24.36 -19.65 33.03
CA ALA A 284 25.49 -19.35 33.92
C ALA A 284 26.66 -18.76 33.13
N ALA A 285 27.19 -17.64 33.62
CA ALA A 285 28.32 -16.93 33.01
C ALA A 285 29.65 -17.38 33.63
N TYR A 286 30.56 -17.86 32.79
CA TYR A 286 31.95 -18.21 33.12
C TYR A 286 32.89 -17.28 32.36
N THR A 287 32.71 -15.99 32.59
CA THR A 287 33.48 -14.92 31.97
C THR A 287 34.54 -14.40 32.93
N ASN A 288 35.57 -13.74 32.43
CA ASN A 288 36.62 -13.12 33.25
C ASN A 288 36.03 -12.07 34.22
N SER A 289 34.96 -11.40 33.80
CA SER A 289 34.21 -10.43 34.61
C SER A 289 33.16 -11.07 35.54
N GLN A 290 32.98 -12.40 35.45
CA GLN A 290 31.93 -13.19 36.11
C GLN A 290 30.50 -12.70 35.87
N LYS A 291 30.31 -11.83 34.86
CA LYS A 291 29.07 -11.15 34.53
C LYS A 291 28.87 -11.05 33.02
N ILE A 292 27.62 -10.97 32.60
CA ILE A 292 27.18 -10.67 31.24
C ILE A 292 26.81 -9.18 31.22
N PRO A 293 27.50 -8.34 30.43
CA PRO A 293 27.24 -6.91 30.38
C PRO A 293 25.77 -6.59 30.07
N GLY A 294 25.15 -5.77 30.91
CA GLY A 294 23.77 -5.29 30.72
C GLY A 294 22.66 -6.27 31.12
N LEU A 295 22.99 -7.51 31.54
CA LEU A 295 22.00 -8.49 31.97
C LEU A 295 21.38 -8.12 33.32
N ARG A 296 20.05 -7.98 33.33
CA ARG A 296 19.22 -7.72 34.51
C ARG A 296 17.90 -8.47 34.39
N VAL A 297 17.19 -8.66 35.50
CA VAL A 297 15.83 -9.22 35.47
C VAL A 297 14.95 -8.40 34.52
N GLY A 298 14.23 -9.11 33.64
CA GLY A 298 13.40 -8.51 32.59
C GLY A 298 14.10 -8.24 31.26
N ALA A 299 15.44 -8.25 31.21
CA ALA A 299 16.20 -8.06 29.98
C ALA A 299 16.04 -9.26 29.02
N THR A 300 16.16 -8.99 27.72
CA THR A 300 16.10 -10.01 26.68
C THR A 300 17.50 -10.30 26.14
N VAL A 301 17.95 -11.54 26.27
CA VAL A 301 19.24 -12.00 25.78
C VAL A 301 19.06 -12.63 24.40
N GLN A 302 19.75 -12.10 23.40
CA GLN A 302 19.89 -12.71 22.08
C GLN A 302 21.30 -13.29 21.97
N TRP A 303 21.39 -14.61 21.87
CA TRP A 303 22.67 -15.32 21.83
C TRP A 303 22.81 -16.14 20.55
N LYS A 304 23.82 -15.81 19.73
CA LYS A 304 24.16 -16.58 18.52
C LYS A 304 25.02 -17.79 18.89
N LYS A 305 24.72 -18.94 18.28
CA LYS A 305 25.42 -20.21 18.49
C LYS A 305 25.46 -20.67 19.97
N PRO A 306 24.30 -20.75 20.65
CA PRO A 306 24.25 -21.13 22.06
C PRO A 306 24.74 -22.55 22.28
N ARG A 307 25.35 -22.79 23.46
CA ARG A 307 25.84 -24.10 23.90
C ARG A 307 25.02 -24.59 25.10
N PHE A 308 24.38 -25.75 24.96
CA PHE A 308 23.66 -26.37 26.07
C PHE A 308 24.62 -26.97 27.09
N HIS A 309 24.23 -27.01 28.37
CA HIS A 309 25.02 -27.62 29.43
C HIS A 309 24.13 -28.24 30.50
N TYR A 310 24.57 -29.39 31.02
CA TYR A 310 24.02 -30.03 32.21
C TYR A 310 24.93 -29.69 33.39
N PHE A 311 24.36 -29.09 34.42
CA PHE A 311 25.08 -28.70 35.62
C PHE A 311 25.17 -29.88 36.60
N THR A 312 26.18 -29.86 37.47
CA THR A 312 26.42 -30.93 38.45
C THR A 312 25.34 -31.05 39.52
N ASP A 313 24.49 -30.04 39.68
CA ASP A 313 23.34 -30.04 40.57
C ASP A 313 22.08 -30.67 39.96
N GLY A 314 22.20 -31.28 38.78
CA GLY A 314 21.10 -31.91 38.03
C GLY A 314 20.23 -30.90 37.26
N SER A 315 20.52 -29.60 37.35
CA SER A 315 19.86 -28.60 36.52
C SER A 315 20.43 -28.59 35.10
N SER A 316 19.70 -28.04 34.15
CA SER A 316 20.17 -27.89 32.77
C SER A 316 19.84 -26.53 32.20
N GLY A 317 20.60 -26.14 31.18
CA GLY A 317 20.44 -24.87 30.51
C GLY A 317 21.63 -24.57 29.63
N ALA A 318 22.22 -23.39 29.74
CA ALA A 318 23.36 -23.02 28.91
C ALA A 318 24.46 -22.32 29.68
N ARG A 319 25.68 -22.52 29.16
CA ARG A 319 26.92 -22.03 29.75
C ARG A 319 27.54 -21.04 28.78
N ILE A 320 27.73 -19.81 29.25
CA ILE A 320 28.35 -18.72 28.47
C ILE A 320 29.81 -18.63 28.89
N GLU A 321 30.71 -18.85 27.93
CA GLU A 321 32.14 -18.62 28.09
C GLU A 321 32.54 -17.22 27.61
N GLU A 322 33.80 -16.83 27.85
CA GLU A 322 34.34 -15.53 27.40
C GLU A 322 34.15 -15.30 25.88
N GLU A 323 34.39 -16.33 25.07
CA GLU A 323 34.26 -16.31 23.60
C GLU A 323 32.80 -16.10 23.13
N ASP A 324 31.82 -16.43 23.99
CA ASP A 324 30.42 -16.30 23.65
C ASP A 324 29.92 -14.87 23.82
N LEU A 325 30.62 -14.03 24.59
CA LEU A 325 30.22 -12.64 24.87
C LEU A 325 30.08 -11.80 23.60
N GLU A 326 30.98 -11.97 22.62
CA GLU A 326 30.91 -11.28 21.32
C GLU A 326 29.65 -11.64 20.53
N ASN A 327 29.05 -12.79 20.85
CA ASN A 327 27.88 -13.34 20.19
C ASN A 327 26.57 -13.08 20.95
N ILE A 328 26.63 -12.32 22.05
CA ILE A 328 25.50 -12.00 22.92
C ILE A 328 25.14 -10.53 22.82
N VAL A 329 23.84 -10.26 22.63
CA VAL A 329 23.27 -8.92 22.69
C VAL A 329 22.16 -8.92 23.74
N VAL A 330 22.30 -8.08 24.75
CA VAL A 330 21.28 -7.87 25.78
C VAL A 330 20.45 -6.64 25.43
N LYS A 331 19.12 -6.78 25.43
CA LYS A 331 18.14 -5.73 25.12
C LYS A 331 17.27 -5.38 26.32
#